data_AF-A0A840C2E4-F1
#
_entry.id   AF-A0A840C2E4-F1
#
_cell.length_a   1.000
_cell.length_b   1.000
_cell.length_c   1.000
_cell.angle_alpha   90.00
_cell.angle_beta   90.00
_cell.angle_gamma   90.00
#
_symmetry.space_group_name_H-M   'P 1'
#
loop_
_entity.id
_entity.type
_entity.pdbx_description
1 polymer ?
#
loop_
_entity_poly.entity_id
_entity_poly.type
_entity_poly.pdbx_seq_one_letter_code
_entity_poly.pdbx_strand_id
1 'polypeptide(L)'
;MSQYLVNSEKAANTLTMLRVEAGLKARFGDPKRFPSVAHELTSLHVRVRANAESVVALAKDATRTEVAKHAAAKELAQRTIKAIGDTAEALKARAAILQSDGQAKADHFFAPQPGYSHIESEVRTWLREQVKSETGLGKVLSLAKEDQILASVIYHSPHYLTGLAPDLQAKLRLDMTEHFVPEAFALVNEGVEIEAVASRYDKTTREINAAFYTPAIADQANSRVELGAA
;
A
#
# COMPACT_ATOMS: atom_id res chain seq x y z
N MET A 1 12.02 7.26 37.88
CA MET A 1 12.73 7.36 36.58
C MET A 1 11.70 7.20 35.48
N SER A 2 11.71 8.05 34.45
CA SER A 2 10.77 7.89 33.33
C SER A 2 11.16 6.69 32.47
N GLN A 3 10.16 5.94 32.01
CA GLN A 3 10.33 4.80 31.11
C GLN A 3 10.70 5.24 29.67
N TYR A 4 10.41 6.49 29.32
CA TYR A 4 10.57 7.05 27.97
C TYR A 4 11.20 8.45 28.04
N LEU A 5 11.79 8.91 26.93
CA LEU A 5 12.33 10.27 26.81
C LEU A 5 11.23 11.33 26.66
N VAL A 6 10.14 10.99 25.95
CA VAL A 6 8.98 11.87 25.80
C VAL A 6 7.85 11.38 26.70
N ASN A 7 7.54 12.17 27.73
CA ASN A 7 6.58 11.81 28.79
C ASN A 7 5.14 12.19 28.41
N SER A 8 4.64 11.63 27.30
CA SER A 8 3.22 11.71 26.93
C SER A 8 2.63 10.33 26.72
N GLU A 9 1.34 10.18 27.03
CA GLU A 9 0.62 8.91 26.81
C GLU A 9 0.70 8.46 25.35
N LYS A 10 0.59 9.41 24.41
CA LYS A 10 0.71 9.13 22.97
C LYS A 10 2.10 8.59 22.59
N ALA A 11 3.18 9.16 23.14
CA ALA A 11 4.53 8.68 22.90
C ALA A 11 4.75 7.27 23.48
N ALA A 12 4.28 7.03 24.71
CA ALA A 12 4.35 5.72 25.36
C ALA A 12 3.59 4.65 24.57
N ASN A 13 2.37 4.94 24.11
CA ASN A 13 1.57 4.05 23.29
C ASN A 13 2.26 3.77 21.94
N THR A 14 2.84 4.79 21.31
CA THR A 14 3.58 4.64 20.04
C THR A 14 4.77 3.70 20.22
N LEU A 15 5.65 3.97 21.20
CA LEU A 15 6.82 3.13 21.47
C LEU A 15 6.45 1.70 21.89
N THR A 16 5.34 1.52 22.60
CA THR A 16 4.83 0.18 22.95
C THR A 16 4.39 -0.59 21.70
N MET A 17 3.60 0.05 20.83
CA MET A 17 3.10 -0.58 19.60
C MET A 17 4.22 -0.93 18.61
N LEU A 18 5.28 -0.13 18.54
CA LEU A 18 6.43 -0.40 17.66
C LEU A 18 7.30 -1.57 18.14
N ARG A 19 7.11 -2.04 19.39
CA ARG A 19 7.89 -3.16 19.95
C ARG A 19 7.19 -4.50 19.82
N VAL A 20 5.85 -4.50 19.77
CA VAL A 20 5.04 -5.73 19.68
C VAL A 20 4.69 -6.07 18.24
N GLU A 21 4.61 -7.36 17.92
CA GLU A 21 4.30 -7.83 16.56
C GLU A 21 2.95 -7.31 16.06
N ALA A 22 1.90 -7.35 16.89
CA ALA A 22 0.57 -6.88 16.51
C ALA A 22 0.56 -5.39 16.13
N GLY A 23 1.33 -4.56 16.83
CA GLY A 23 1.41 -3.13 16.56
C GLY A 23 2.22 -2.82 15.31
N LEU A 24 3.29 -3.57 15.05
CA LEU A 24 4.03 -3.49 13.78
C LEU A 24 3.14 -3.87 12.59
N LYS A 25 2.42 -5.00 12.67
CA LYS A 25 1.47 -5.43 11.64
C LYS A 25 0.38 -4.39 11.36
N ALA A 26 -0.19 -3.82 12.42
CA ALA A 26 -1.23 -2.81 12.28
C ALA A 26 -0.73 -1.52 11.59
N ARG A 27 0.55 -1.16 11.79
CA ARG A 27 1.15 0.07 11.25
C ARG A 27 1.76 -0.11 9.87
N PHE A 28 2.40 -1.25 9.63
CA PHE A 28 3.24 -1.48 8.47
C PHE A 28 2.72 -2.57 7.53
N GLY A 29 1.72 -3.36 7.93
CA GLY A 29 1.20 -4.50 7.18
C GLY A 29 1.66 -5.85 7.73
N ASP A 30 0.92 -6.92 7.45
CA ASP A 30 1.31 -8.28 7.84
C ASP A 30 2.07 -8.97 6.68
N PRO A 31 3.35 -9.35 6.86
CA PRO A 31 4.10 -10.12 5.85
C PRO A 31 3.38 -11.39 5.39
N LYS A 32 2.55 -12.01 6.23
CA LYS A 32 1.77 -13.20 5.86
C LYS A 32 0.64 -12.90 4.89
N ARG A 33 0.08 -11.68 4.93
CA ARG A 33 -0.98 -11.23 4.03
C ARG A 33 -0.42 -10.80 2.67
N PHE A 34 0.83 -10.35 2.62
CA PHE A 34 1.47 -9.85 1.41
C PHE A 34 2.75 -10.63 1.09
N PRO A 35 2.64 -11.89 0.61
CA PRO A 35 3.81 -12.73 0.31
C PRO A 35 4.79 -12.07 -0.66
N SER A 36 4.28 -11.28 -1.62
CA SER A 36 5.09 -10.63 -2.66
C SER A 36 6.01 -9.51 -2.16
N VAL A 37 5.78 -8.98 -0.94
CA VAL A 37 6.60 -7.96 -0.26
C VAL A 37 6.96 -8.38 1.19
N ALA A 38 6.86 -9.67 1.49
CA ALA A 38 7.01 -10.18 2.86
C ALA A 38 8.42 -9.92 3.42
N HIS A 39 9.43 -9.94 2.55
CA HIS A 39 10.82 -9.69 2.93
C HIS A 39 11.02 -8.24 3.41
N GLU A 40 10.54 -7.27 2.62
CA GLU A 40 10.60 -5.85 2.89
C GLU A 40 9.90 -5.52 4.21
N LEU A 41 8.67 -6.04 4.39
CA LEU A 41 7.88 -5.85 5.61
C LEU A 41 8.55 -6.47 6.84
N THR A 42 9.10 -7.68 6.72
CA THR A 42 9.79 -8.35 7.83
C THR A 42 11.06 -7.60 8.23
N SER A 43 11.84 -7.15 7.25
CA SER A 43 13.03 -6.33 7.48
C SER A 43 12.69 -5.02 8.18
N LEU A 44 11.62 -4.34 7.73
CA LEU A 44 11.12 -3.12 8.35
C LEU A 44 10.70 -3.37 9.82
N HIS A 45 9.94 -4.44 10.08
CA HIS A 45 9.49 -4.81 11.42
C HIS A 45 10.66 -5.00 12.38
N VAL A 46 11.69 -5.75 11.97
CA VAL A 46 12.90 -5.99 12.78
C VAL A 46 13.60 -4.67 13.09
N ARG A 47 13.81 -3.83 12.08
CA ARG A 47 14.55 -2.57 12.23
C ARG A 47 13.82 -1.56 13.11
N VAL A 48 12.51 -1.41 12.92
CA VAL A 48 11.68 -0.51 13.72
C VAL A 48 11.65 -0.96 15.18
N ARG A 49 11.47 -2.26 15.43
CA ARG A 49 11.49 -2.82 16.78
C ARG A 49 12.82 -2.55 17.48
N ALA A 50 13.93 -2.87 16.83
CA ALA A 50 15.26 -2.68 17.41
C ALA A 50 15.55 -1.21 17.75
N ASN A 51 15.16 -0.28 16.89
CA ASN A 51 15.32 1.15 17.16
C ASN A 51 14.41 1.62 18.30
N ALA A 52 13.16 1.16 18.37
CA ALA A 52 12.25 1.50 19.46
C ALA A 52 12.74 0.95 20.82
N GLU A 53 13.29 -0.27 20.84
CA GLU A 53 13.93 -0.84 22.03
C GLU A 53 15.16 -0.04 22.46
N SER A 54 15.96 0.41 21.49
CA SER A 54 17.14 1.24 21.74
C SER A 54 16.77 2.59 22.36
N VAL A 55 15.68 3.23 21.91
CA VAL A 55 15.17 4.46 22.53
C VAL A 55 14.73 4.23 23.99
N VAL A 56 14.04 3.13 24.26
CA VAL A 56 13.64 2.77 25.63
C VAL A 56 14.86 2.50 26.52
N ALA A 57 15.90 1.86 25.99
CA ALA A 57 17.16 1.66 26.70
C ALA A 57 17.88 2.99 26.97
N LEU A 58 17.93 3.91 25.98
CA LEU A 58 18.52 5.24 26.13
C LEU A 58 17.87 6.06 27.24
N ALA A 59 16.55 5.96 27.41
CA ALA A 59 15.85 6.64 28.51
C ALA A 59 16.42 6.27 29.89
N LYS A 60 16.82 5.00 30.05
CA LYS A 60 17.36 4.42 31.29
C LYS A 60 18.88 4.51 31.41
N ASP A 61 19.58 5.00 30.38
CA ASP A 61 21.03 5.09 30.39
C ASP A 61 21.49 6.17 31.39
N ALA A 62 22.08 5.74 32.51
CA ALA A 62 22.57 6.66 33.54
C ALA A 62 23.89 7.35 33.16
N THR A 63 24.58 6.86 32.14
CA THR A 63 25.89 7.39 31.70
C THR A 63 25.76 8.58 30.75
N ARG A 64 24.55 8.85 30.24
CA ARG A 64 24.27 9.93 29.30
C ARG A 64 23.47 11.05 29.95
N THR A 65 23.80 12.29 29.58
CA THR A 65 22.98 13.47 29.89
C THR A 65 21.68 13.45 29.10
N GLU A 66 20.69 14.22 29.54
CA GLU A 66 19.39 14.30 28.87
C GLU A 66 19.50 14.76 27.41
N VAL A 67 20.31 15.79 27.15
CA VAL A 67 20.59 16.28 25.79
C VAL A 67 21.21 15.19 24.92
N ALA A 68 22.18 14.43 25.45
CA ALA A 68 22.82 13.35 24.71
C ALA A 68 21.86 12.19 24.41
N LYS A 69 20.91 11.89 25.31
CA LYS A 69 19.86 10.89 25.05
C LYS A 69 18.93 11.32 23.93
N HIS A 70 18.45 12.57 23.98
CA HIS A 70 17.56 13.14 22.97
C HIS A 70 18.23 13.25 21.58
N ALA A 71 19.51 13.62 21.53
CA ALA A 71 20.27 13.65 20.28
C ALA A 71 20.43 12.24 19.67
N ALA A 72 20.82 11.25 20.47
CA ALA A 72 20.91 9.87 20.00
C ALA A 72 19.55 9.30 19.57
N ALA A 73 18.48 9.63 20.30
CA ALA A 73 17.13 9.22 19.94
C ALA A 73 16.62 9.88 18.64
N LYS A 74 17.04 11.13 18.36
CA LYS A 74 16.81 11.80 17.07
C LYS A 74 17.44 11.02 15.92
N GLU A 75 18.67 10.55 16.05
CA GLU A 75 19.30 9.70 15.03
C GLU A 75 18.54 8.39 14.82
N LEU A 76 18.12 7.71 15.90
CA LEU A 76 17.33 6.49 15.80
C LEU A 76 15.98 6.74 15.11
N ALA A 77 15.34 7.88 15.38
CA ALA A 77 14.11 8.28 14.71
C ALA A 77 14.35 8.48 13.21
N GLN A 78 15.41 9.19 12.83
CA GLN A 78 15.77 9.41 11.42
C GLN A 78 16.10 8.10 10.69
N ARG A 79 16.85 7.19 11.32
CA ARG A 79 17.12 5.85 10.75
C ARG A 79 15.84 5.05 10.54
N THR A 80 14.89 5.15 11.47
CA THR A 80 13.59 4.48 11.38
C THR A 80 12.74 5.09 10.27
N ILE A 81 12.64 6.42 10.20
CA ILE A 81 11.89 7.14 9.17
C ILE A 81 12.46 6.82 7.78
N LYS A 82 13.80 6.79 7.65
CA LYS A 82 14.44 6.40 6.39
C LYS A 82 14.04 4.97 5.99
N ALA A 83 14.12 4.01 6.90
CA ALA A 83 13.74 2.63 6.60
C ALA A 83 12.27 2.49 6.17
N ILE A 84 11.38 3.27 6.81
CA ILE A 84 9.97 3.34 6.44
C ILE A 84 9.81 3.92 5.03
N GLY A 85 10.52 5.01 4.70
CA GLY A 85 10.51 5.62 3.37
C GLY A 85 11.04 4.67 2.28
N ASP A 86 12.20 4.05 2.50
CA ASP A 86 12.79 3.08 1.58
C ASP A 86 11.83 1.91 1.32
N THR A 87 11.15 1.43 2.38
CA THR A 87 10.14 0.35 2.27
C THR A 87 8.88 0.82 1.53
N ALA A 88 8.40 2.04 1.79
CA ALA A 88 7.23 2.59 1.09
C ALA A 88 7.45 2.63 -0.43
N GLU A 89 8.64 3.07 -0.86
CA GLU A 89 8.98 3.12 -2.28
C GLU A 89 9.09 1.72 -2.90
N ALA A 90 9.67 0.74 -2.18
CA ALA A 90 9.70 -0.65 -2.63
C ALA A 90 8.29 -1.24 -2.77
N LEU A 91 7.40 -0.98 -1.81
CA LEU A 91 6.00 -1.43 -1.84
C LEU A 91 5.25 -0.80 -3.02
N LYS A 92 5.40 0.51 -3.25
CA LYS A 92 4.77 1.19 -4.40
C LYS A 92 5.27 0.64 -5.73
N ALA A 93 6.59 0.43 -5.86
CA ALA A 93 7.17 -0.16 -7.06
C ALA A 93 6.62 -1.58 -7.32
N ARG A 94 6.51 -2.39 -6.27
CA ARG A 94 5.94 -3.74 -6.38
C ARG A 94 4.44 -3.71 -6.72
N ALA A 95 3.69 -2.82 -6.09
CA ALA A 95 2.26 -2.61 -6.39
C ALA A 95 2.05 -2.24 -7.86
N ALA A 96 2.85 -1.32 -8.41
CA ALA A 96 2.77 -0.93 -9.81
C ALA A 96 3.08 -2.10 -10.76
N ILE A 97 4.08 -2.93 -10.44
CA ILE A 97 4.39 -4.14 -11.21
C ILE A 97 3.19 -5.11 -11.20
N LEU A 98 2.64 -5.40 -10.02
CA LEU A 98 1.50 -6.33 -9.89
C LEU A 98 0.26 -5.83 -10.63
N GLN A 99 -0.05 -4.53 -10.51
CA GLN A 99 -1.16 -3.92 -11.24
C GLN A 99 -0.94 -3.98 -12.75
N SER A 100 0.28 -3.68 -13.23
CA SER A 100 0.63 -3.76 -14.66
C SER A 100 0.57 -5.20 -15.18
N ASP A 101 1.08 -6.17 -14.43
CA ASP A 101 1.07 -7.59 -14.81
C ASP A 101 -0.36 -8.15 -14.85
N GLY A 102 -1.18 -7.78 -13.85
CA GLY A 102 -2.60 -8.14 -13.82
C GLY A 102 -3.36 -7.51 -14.98
N GLN A 103 -3.15 -6.23 -15.26
CA GLN A 103 -3.75 -5.54 -16.40
C GLN A 103 -3.35 -6.19 -17.73
N ALA A 104 -2.06 -6.47 -17.92
CA ALA A 104 -1.56 -7.12 -19.14
C ALA A 104 -2.14 -8.53 -19.34
N LYS A 105 -2.33 -9.31 -18.27
CA LYS A 105 -2.99 -10.62 -18.33
C LYS A 105 -4.47 -10.49 -18.74
N ALA A 106 -5.18 -9.52 -18.17
CA ALA A 106 -6.57 -9.25 -18.53
C ALA A 106 -6.68 -8.79 -20.00
N ASP A 107 -5.83 -7.84 -20.42
CA ASP A 107 -5.77 -7.34 -21.80
C ASP A 107 -5.48 -8.47 -22.80
N HIS A 108 -4.59 -9.38 -22.46
CA HIS A 108 -4.28 -10.53 -23.31
C HIS A 108 -5.46 -11.49 -23.45
N PHE A 109 -6.16 -11.79 -22.35
CA PHE A 109 -7.31 -12.71 -22.36
C PHE A 109 -8.52 -12.13 -23.13
N PHE A 110 -8.78 -10.83 -22.96
CA PHE A 110 -9.90 -10.13 -23.58
C PHE A 110 -9.54 -9.48 -24.92
N ALA A 111 -8.36 -9.78 -25.47
CA ALA A 111 -7.91 -9.25 -26.75
C ALA A 111 -8.91 -9.60 -27.86
N PRO A 112 -9.17 -8.67 -28.81
CA PRO A 112 -9.98 -8.96 -29.99
C PRO A 112 -9.47 -10.20 -30.73
N GLN A 113 -10.39 -11.08 -31.13
CA GLN A 113 -10.00 -12.33 -31.78
C GLN A 113 -9.72 -12.11 -33.27
N PRO A 114 -8.57 -12.61 -33.79
CA PRO A 114 -8.29 -12.52 -35.23
C PRO A 114 -9.40 -13.17 -36.07
N GLY A 115 -9.95 -12.41 -37.02
CA GLY A 115 -11.04 -12.86 -37.90
C GLY A 115 -12.46 -12.65 -37.35
N TYR A 116 -12.61 -12.23 -36.10
CA TYR A 116 -13.92 -12.05 -35.44
C TYR A 116 -14.45 -10.61 -35.49
N SER A 117 -13.78 -9.70 -36.22
CA SER A 117 -14.15 -8.28 -36.27
C SER A 117 -15.61 -8.02 -36.67
N HIS A 118 -16.17 -8.86 -37.55
CA HIS A 118 -17.58 -8.80 -37.95
C HIS A 118 -18.50 -9.23 -36.81
N ILE A 119 -18.22 -10.36 -36.16
CA ILE A 119 -18.96 -10.86 -34.99
C ILE A 119 -18.91 -9.85 -33.84
N GLU A 120 -17.74 -9.34 -33.49
CA GLU A 120 -17.59 -8.34 -32.43
C GLU A 120 -18.37 -7.05 -32.72
N SER A 121 -18.53 -6.69 -34.00
CA SER A 121 -19.35 -5.55 -34.41
C SER A 121 -20.85 -5.82 -34.26
N GLU A 122 -21.29 -7.03 -34.57
CA GLU A 122 -22.67 -7.47 -34.31
C GLU A 122 -22.96 -7.52 -32.82
N VAL A 123 -22.04 -8.05 -32.01
CA VAL A 123 -22.15 -8.10 -30.55
C VAL A 123 -22.23 -6.69 -29.97
N ARG A 124 -21.42 -5.73 -30.44
CA ARG A 124 -21.53 -4.31 -30.02
C ARG A 124 -22.90 -3.71 -30.36
N THR A 125 -23.43 -4.02 -31.54
CA THR A 125 -24.75 -3.54 -31.98
C THR A 125 -25.84 -4.13 -31.09
N TRP A 126 -25.84 -5.45 -30.91
CA TRP A 126 -26.77 -6.15 -30.04
C TRP A 126 -26.71 -5.62 -28.60
N LEU A 127 -25.50 -5.47 -28.04
CA LEU A 127 -25.29 -4.93 -26.70
C LEU A 127 -25.94 -3.54 -26.56
N ARG A 128 -25.70 -2.65 -27.51
CA ARG A 128 -26.27 -1.29 -27.52
C ARG A 128 -27.80 -1.29 -27.58
N GLU A 129 -28.40 -2.26 -28.25
CA GLU A 129 -29.86 -2.42 -28.29
C GLU A 129 -30.38 -2.96 -26.96
N GLN A 130 -29.73 -3.97 -26.38
CA GLN A 130 -30.15 -4.56 -25.10
C GLN A 130 -30.11 -3.56 -23.95
N VAL A 131 -29.05 -2.75 -23.84
CA VAL A 131 -28.92 -1.76 -22.75
C VAL A 131 -29.97 -0.66 -22.77
N LYS A 132 -30.68 -0.47 -23.90
CA LYS A 132 -31.79 0.50 -24.02
C LYS A 132 -33.14 -0.09 -23.63
N SER A 133 -33.25 -1.42 -23.51
CA SER A 133 -34.50 -2.10 -23.21
C SER A 133 -34.68 -2.30 -21.69
N GLU A 134 -35.92 -2.32 -21.21
CA GLU A 134 -36.25 -2.41 -19.78
C GLU A 134 -35.67 -3.65 -19.09
N THR A 135 -35.52 -4.76 -19.81
CA THR A 135 -35.02 -6.04 -19.28
C THR A 135 -33.66 -6.46 -19.85
N GLY A 136 -33.18 -5.81 -20.92
CA GLY A 136 -32.01 -6.27 -21.66
C GLY A 136 -30.70 -6.09 -20.91
N LEU A 137 -30.57 -5.11 -20.01
CA LEU A 137 -29.38 -5.00 -19.16
C LEU A 137 -29.20 -6.26 -18.30
N GLY A 138 -30.28 -6.80 -17.70
CA GLY A 138 -30.21 -8.04 -16.93
C GLY A 138 -29.73 -9.23 -17.79
N LYS A 139 -30.17 -9.29 -19.05
CA LYS A 139 -29.73 -10.30 -20.02
C LYS A 139 -28.25 -10.17 -20.37
N VAL A 140 -27.76 -8.95 -20.58
CA VAL A 140 -26.34 -8.66 -20.81
C VAL A 140 -25.51 -9.12 -19.61
N LEU A 141 -25.92 -8.77 -18.38
CA LEU A 141 -25.20 -9.14 -17.16
C LEU A 141 -25.12 -10.66 -16.95
N SER A 142 -26.17 -11.39 -17.32
CA SER A 142 -26.18 -12.86 -17.26
C SER A 142 -25.26 -13.46 -18.30
N LEU A 143 -25.42 -13.07 -19.57
CA LEU A 143 -24.65 -13.64 -20.69
C LEU A 143 -23.17 -13.28 -20.62
N ALA A 144 -22.82 -12.08 -20.14
CA ALA A 144 -21.42 -11.66 -20.04
C ALA A 144 -20.60 -12.51 -19.05
N LYS A 145 -21.23 -13.32 -18.20
CA LYS A 145 -20.53 -14.29 -17.33
C LYS A 145 -20.28 -15.64 -18.01
N GLU A 146 -21.00 -15.93 -19.08
CA GLU A 146 -20.95 -17.23 -19.76
C GLU A 146 -20.25 -17.11 -21.13
N ASP A 147 -20.40 -15.97 -21.80
CA ASP A 147 -19.91 -15.70 -23.14
C ASP A 147 -18.66 -14.81 -23.10
N GLN A 148 -17.51 -15.43 -23.40
CA GLN A 148 -16.22 -14.76 -23.47
C GLN A 148 -16.19 -13.68 -24.57
N ILE A 149 -16.86 -13.84 -25.71
CA ILE A 149 -16.84 -12.85 -26.80
C ILE A 149 -17.58 -11.59 -26.35
N LEU A 150 -18.74 -11.75 -25.72
CA LEU A 150 -19.46 -10.63 -25.13
C LEU A 150 -18.64 -9.95 -24.03
N ALA A 151 -17.99 -10.74 -23.17
CA ALA A 151 -17.13 -10.21 -22.12
C ALA A 151 -15.95 -9.41 -22.69
N SER A 152 -15.27 -9.94 -23.71
CA SER A 152 -14.20 -9.26 -24.44
C SER A 152 -14.69 -7.96 -25.04
N VAL A 153 -15.85 -7.95 -25.71
CA VAL A 153 -16.44 -6.74 -26.30
C VAL A 153 -16.71 -5.68 -25.24
N ILE A 154 -17.30 -6.03 -24.10
CA ILE A 154 -17.52 -5.09 -22.98
C ILE A 154 -16.18 -4.61 -22.41
N TYR A 155 -15.16 -5.48 -22.39
CA TYR A 155 -13.84 -5.14 -21.89
C TYR A 155 -13.11 -4.12 -22.79
N HIS A 156 -12.92 -4.40 -24.08
CA HIS A 156 -12.10 -3.54 -24.94
C HIS A 156 -12.85 -2.37 -25.58
N SER A 157 -14.18 -2.43 -25.71
CA SER A 157 -14.92 -1.40 -26.45
C SER A 157 -15.03 -0.11 -25.64
N PRO A 158 -14.88 1.07 -26.27
CA PRO A 158 -15.26 2.35 -25.65
C PRO A 158 -16.74 2.39 -25.24
N HIS A 159 -17.06 3.06 -24.14
CA HIS A 159 -18.43 3.15 -23.59
C HIS A 159 -19.47 3.69 -24.59
N TYR A 160 -19.08 4.65 -25.43
CA TYR A 160 -19.97 5.20 -26.45
C TYR A 160 -20.33 4.19 -27.56
N LEU A 161 -19.56 3.10 -27.72
CA LEU A 161 -19.88 2.03 -28.67
C LEU A 161 -20.80 0.97 -28.08
N THR A 162 -20.76 0.74 -26.76
CA THR A 162 -21.56 -0.25 -26.06
C THR A 162 -22.89 0.31 -25.55
N GLY A 163 -22.98 1.63 -25.36
CA GLY A 163 -24.15 2.28 -24.75
C GLY A 163 -24.22 2.10 -23.23
N LEU A 164 -23.20 1.49 -22.61
CA LEU A 164 -23.09 1.38 -21.16
C LEU A 164 -22.64 2.72 -20.57
N ALA A 165 -23.18 3.06 -19.40
CA ALA A 165 -22.64 4.15 -18.60
C ALA A 165 -21.17 3.83 -18.22
N PRO A 166 -20.25 4.82 -18.20
CA PRO A 166 -18.84 4.59 -17.89
C PRO A 166 -18.60 3.81 -16.59
N ASP A 167 -19.28 4.18 -15.50
CA ASP A 167 -19.13 3.52 -14.19
C ASP A 167 -19.61 2.07 -14.21
N LEU A 168 -20.72 1.81 -14.91
CA LEU A 168 -21.25 0.45 -15.07
C LEU A 168 -20.30 -0.41 -15.88
N GLN A 169 -19.72 0.14 -16.96
CA GLN A 169 -18.76 -0.61 -17.76
C GLN A 169 -17.46 -0.87 -16.99
N ALA A 170 -16.97 0.10 -16.21
CA ALA A 170 -15.80 -0.10 -15.35
C ALA A 170 -16.05 -1.22 -14.32
N LYS A 171 -17.23 -1.22 -13.68
CA LYS A 171 -17.63 -2.32 -12.78
C LYS A 171 -17.67 -3.66 -13.50
N LEU A 172 -18.30 -3.72 -14.67
CA LEU A 172 -18.39 -4.97 -15.44
C LEU A 172 -17.00 -5.50 -15.84
N ARG A 173 -16.07 -4.62 -16.21
CA ARG A 173 -14.69 -5.01 -16.50
C ARG A 173 -14.04 -5.70 -15.32
N LEU A 174 -14.22 -5.17 -14.10
CA LEU A 174 -13.72 -5.78 -12.88
C LEU A 174 -14.39 -7.13 -12.63
N ASP A 175 -15.73 -7.19 -12.65
CA ASP A 175 -16.50 -8.42 -12.42
C ASP A 175 -16.11 -9.54 -13.41
N MET A 176 -15.93 -9.20 -14.70
CA MET A 176 -15.51 -10.16 -15.73
C MET A 176 -14.05 -10.57 -15.57
N THR A 177 -13.16 -9.66 -15.17
CA THR A 177 -11.75 -10.00 -14.91
C THR A 177 -11.65 -10.95 -13.72
N GLU A 178 -12.40 -10.70 -12.63
CA GLU A 178 -12.49 -11.60 -11.48
C GLU A 178 -13.02 -12.98 -11.89
N HIS A 179 -14.02 -13.03 -12.77
CA HIS A 179 -14.63 -14.28 -13.20
C HIS A 179 -13.75 -15.11 -14.14
N PHE A 180 -13.30 -14.52 -15.25
CA PHE A 180 -12.62 -15.26 -16.32
C PHE A 180 -11.10 -15.34 -16.12
N VAL A 181 -10.51 -14.35 -15.44
CA VAL A 181 -9.06 -14.24 -15.24
C VAL A 181 -8.75 -13.95 -13.77
N PRO A 182 -9.18 -14.83 -12.83
CA PRO A 182 -9.07 -14.58 -11.39
C PRO A 182 -7.64 -14.31 -10.94
N GLU A 183 -6.64 -14.87 -11.63
CA GLU A 183 -5.22 -14.57 -11.39
C GLU A 183 -4.88 -13.10 -11.70
N ALA A 184 -5.37 -12.55 -12.82
CA ALA A 184 -5.17 -11.15 -13.17
C ALA A 184 -5.82 -10.21 -12.15
N PHE A 185 -7.06 -10.53 -11.74
CA PHE A 185 -7.75 -9.78 -10.70
C PHE A 185 -7.00 -9.82 -9.37
N ALA A 186 -6.50 -10.99 -8.97
CA ALA A 186 -5.73 -11.15 -7.73
C ALA A 186 -4.46 -10.28 -7.72
N LEU A 187 -3.74 -10.20 -8.85
CA LEU A 187 -2.54 -9.36 -8.98
C LEU A 187 -2.88 -7.87 -8.84
N VAL A 188 -3.91 -7.38 -9.54
CA VAL A 188 -4.35 -5.98 -9.43
C VAL A 188 -4.78 -5.68 -7.99
N ASN A 189 -5.59 -6.55 -7.39
CA ASN A 189 -6.09 -6.35 -6.03
C ASN A 189 -4.96 -6.38 -4.99
N GLU A 190 -4.01 -7.32 -5.09
CA GLU A 190 -2.83 -7.35 -4.22
C GLU A 190 -2.04 -6.04 -4.32
N GLY A 191 -1.83 -5.53 -5.54
CA GLY A 191 -1.16 -4.26 -5.76
C GLY A 191 -1.88 -3.08 -5.08
N VAL A 192 -3.20 -2.99 -5.21
CA VAL A 192 -4.02 -1.96 -4.54
C VAL A 192 -3.91 -2.06 -3.01
N GLU A 193 -3.97 -3.27 -2.46
CA GLU A 193 -3.86 -3.47 -1.01
C GLU A 193 -2.47 -3.08 -0.48
N ILE A 194 -1.40 -3.42 -1.20
CA ILE A 194 -0.01 -3.04 -0.86
C ILE A 194 0.15 -1.51 -0.86
N GLU A 195 -0.39 -0.84 -1.89
CA GLU A 195 -0.35 0.62 -1.98
C GLU A 195 -1.13 1.27 -0.82
N ALA A 196 -2.29 0.73 -0.47
CA ALA A 196 -3.08 1.19 0.66
C ALA A 196 -2.34 1.06 2.00
N VAL A 197 -1.50 0.03 2.17
CA VAL A 197 -0.61 -0.09 3.34
C VAL A 197 0.45 1.01 3.33
N ALA A 198 1.15 1.20 2.21
CA ALA A 198 2.22 2.20 2.08
C ALA A 198 1.71 3.63 2.33
N SER A 199 0.49 3.97 1.91
CA SER A 199 -0.11 5.30 2.11
C SER A 199 -0.22 5.74 3.59
N ARG A 200 -0.19 4.78 4.53
CA ARG A 200 -0.30 5.04 5.97
C ARG A 200 1.04 5.40 6.63
N TYR A 201 2.14 5.24 5.90
CA TYR A 201 3.48 5.33 6.49
C TYR A 201 3.82 6.77 6.91
N ASP A 202 3.35 7.79 6.18
CA ASP A 202 3.54 9.20 6.54
C ASP A 202 2.95 9.58 7.89
N LYS A 203 1.82 9.00 8.26
CA LYS A 203 1.26 9.19 9.60
C LYS A 203 2.17 8.56 10.65
N THR A 204 2.66 7.35 10.38
CA THR A 204 3.53 6.61 11.31
C THR A 204 4.88 7.28 11.49
N THR A 205 5.48 7.87 10.45
CA THR A 205 6.75 8.60 10.57
C THR A 205 6.63 9.83 11.48
N ARG A 206 5.53 10.59 11.36
CA ARG A 206 5.23 11.73 12.25
C ARG A 206 5.06 11.29 13.71
N GLU A 207 4.37 10.18 13.94
CA GLU A 207 4.19 9.63 15.30
C GLU A 207 5.52 9.15 15.90
N ILE A 208 6.37 8.49 15.10
CA ILE A 208 7.72 8.08 15.52
C ILE A 208 8.57 9.30 15.89
N ASN A 209 8.57 10.33 15.04
CA ASN A 209 9.34 11.54 15.30
C ASN A 209 8.95 12.20 16.64
N ALA A 210 7.64 12.33 16.88
CA ALA A 210 7.11 12.92 18.11
C ALA A 210 7.30 12.03 19.36
N ALA A 211 7.41 10.71 19.20
CA ALA A 211 7.52 9.77 20.32
C ALA A 211 8.97 9.50 20.75
N PHE A 212 9.92 9.59 19.83
CA PHE A 212 11.31 9.18 20.09
C PHE A 212 12.09 10.23 20.88
N TYR A 213 11.87 11.52 20.62
CA TYR A 213 12.64 12.61 21.22
C TYR A 213 11.85 13.93 21.21
N THR A 214 12.22 14.83 22.12
CA THR A 214 11.83 16.25 22.08
C THR A 214 12.83 17.05 21.21
N PRO A 215 12.39 17.69 20.11
CA PRO A 215 13.30 18.43 19.21
C PRO A 215 14.11 19.54 19.89
N ALA A 216 13.45 20.37 20.69
CA ALA A 216 14.11 21.47 21.41
C ALA A 216 15.24 21.02 22.35
N ILE A 217 15.18 19.79 22.88
CA ILE A 217 16.24 19.22 23.72
C ILE A 217 17.34 18.61 22.85
N ALA A 218 16.97 17.89 21.78
CA ALA A 218 17.94 17.29 20.88
C ALA A 218 18.81 18.34 20.17
N ASP A 219 18.23 19.48 19.80
CA ASP A 219 18.95 20.55 19.09
C ASP A 219 19.97 21.28 19.97
N GLN A 220 19.86 21.19 21.30
CA GLN A 220 20.89 21.69 22.24
C GLN A 220 22.22 20.93 22.10
N ALA A 221 22.23 19.72 21.52
CA ALA A 221 23.48 19.04 21.25
C ALA A 221 24.37 19.80 20.25
N ASN A 222 23.77 20.60 19.36
CA ASN A 222 24.49 21.40 18.37
C ASN A 222 25.15 22.65 18.98
N SER A 223 24.80 23.03 20.21
CA SER A 223 25.42 24.16 20.92
C SER A 223 26.59 23.72 21.80
N ARG A 224 27.05 22.48 21.68
CA ARG A 224 28.20 21.98 22.44
C ARG A 224 29.47 22.70 21.99
N VAL A 225 30.23 23.23 22.95
CA VAL A 225 31.58 23.76 22.71
C VAL A 225 32.54 22.58 22.72
N GLU A 226 33.17 22.31 21.57
CA GLU A 226 34.27 21.35 21.47
C GLU A 226 35.55 22.01 21.99
N LEU A 227 36.13 21.45 23.06
CA LEU A 227 37.46 21.84 23.50
C LEU A 227 38.44 21.20 22.53
N GLY A 228 39.01 22.02 21.63
CA GLY A 228 39.95 21.55 20.62
C GLY A 228 41.06 20.71 21.24
N ALA A 229 41.32 19.54 20.64
CA ALA A 229 42.56 18.82 20.89
C ALA A 229 43.72 19.72 20.43
N ALA A 230 44.48 20.22 21.39
CA ALA A 230 45.79 20.82 21.18
C ALA A 230 46.86 19.72 21.10
#